data_AF-A0AA39QD77-F1
#
_entry.id   AF-A0AA39QD77-F1
#
_cell.length_a   1.000
_cell.length_b   1.000
_cell.length_c   1.000
_cell.angle_alpha   90.00
_cell.angle_beta   90.00
_cell.angle_gamma   90.00
#
_symmetry.space_group_name_H-M   'P 1'
#
loop_
_entity.id
_entity.type
_entity.pdbx_description
1 polymer ?
#
loop_
_entity_poly.entity_id
_entity_poly.type
_entity_poly.pdbx_seq_one_letter_code
_entity_poly.pdbx_strand_id
1 'polypeptide(L)'
;MLHSSVLAYWDCLARSDRNPDIQGYAVRLSTYIANLCLVILMTWSQGNINSSVHVILMQAYTIFIAASVSLSRKKLSIADAHFVFSITISPLSLYLVYSTFRLMMRKPTTLYRRLGESKTWTAIWSTLMLVIWIVLECMIYATRGYVFDRETCTIVTFKGWLFYRLAAAAVSFNYALFFVPVLLFMYLLYSLRHCKDIYREYKRCQGKVVKWRFPFSRILQIPWSFLRPS
;
A
#
# COMPACT_ATOMS: atom_id res chain seq x y z
N MET A 1 30.88 -20.99 -1.91
CA MET A 1 29.67 -21.68 -1.42
C MET A 1 28.50 -20.75 -1.04
N LEU A 2 28.74 -19.51 -0.59
CA LEU A 2 27.63 -18.60 -0.19
C LEU A 2 26.88 -17.96 -1.38
N HIS A 3 27.57 -17.74 -2.51
CA HIS A 3 27.00 -17.11 -3.70
C HIS A 3 26.06 -18.07 -4.47
N SER A 4 26.39 -19.36 -4.46
CA SER A 4 25.64 -20.41 -5.16
C SER A 4 24.24 -20.65 -4.59
N SER A 5 24.02 -20.47 -3.28
CA SER A 5 22.71 -20.67 -2.66
C SER A 5 21.74 -19.50 -2.87
N VAL A 6 22.26 -18.27 -3.00
CA VAL A 6 21.45 -17.08 -3.34
C VAL A 6 21.02 -17.12 -4.81
N LEU A 7 21.96 -17.44 -5.71
CA LEU A 7 21.68 -17.62 -7.14
C LEU A 7 20.70 -18.78 -7.37
N ALA A 8 20.86 -19.91 -6.69
CA ALA A 8 19.94 -21.04 -6.80
C ALA A 8 18.50 -20.68 -6.40
N TYR A 9 18.30 -19.86 -5.36
CA TYR A 9 16.97 -19.40 -4.97
C TYR A 9 16.35 -18.45 -6.00
N TRP A 10 17.16 -17.53 -6.54
CA TRP A 10 16.74 -16.61 -7.61
C TRP A 10 16.38 -17.33 -8.90
N ASP A 11 17.24 -18.24 -9.37
CA ASP A 11 16.98 -19.07 -10.55
C ASP A 11 15.72 -19.91 -10.39
N CYS A 12 15.49 -20.40 -9.18
CA CYS A 12 14.29 -21.18 -8.92
C CYS A 12 13.01 -20.32 -8.93
N LEU A 13 13.06 -19.11 -8.36
CA LEU A 13 11.96 -18.14 -8.48
C LEU A 13 11.73 -17.67 -9.92
N ALA A 14 12.78 -17.62 -10.74
CA ALA A 14 12.67 -17.28 -12.16
C ALA A 14 12.04 -18.41 -12.98
N ARG A 15 12.25 -19.67 -12.58
CA ARG A 15 11.65 -20.88 -13.20
C ARG A 15 10.27 -21.25 -12.65
N SER A 16 9.88 -20.66 -11.52
CA SER A 16 8.57 -20.84 -10.91
C SER A 16 7.47 -20.31 -11.85
N ASP A 17 6.34 -21.02 -11.91
CA ASP A 17 5.26 -20.72 -12.85
C ASP A 17 4.70 -19.31 -12.58
N ARG A 18 4.79 -18.44 -13.57
CA ARG A 18 4.40 -17.03 -13.46
C ARG A 18 3.47 -16.68 -14.59
N ASN A 19 2.31 -16.16 -14.23
CA ASN A 19 1.42 -15.54 -15.20
C ASN A 19 1.87 -14.08 -15.43
N PRO A 20 2.48 -13.74 -16.59
CA PRO A 20 2.99 -12.40 -16.86
C PRO A 20 1.88 -11.33 -16.95
N ASP A 21 0.65 -11.73 -17.28
CA ASP A 21 -0.48 -10.79 -17.42
C ASP A 21 -0.98 -10.31 -16.06
N ILE A 22 -0.87 -11.16 -15.03
CA ILE A 22 -1.34 -10.85 -13.68
C ILE A 22 -0.17 -10.36 -12.81
N GLN A 23 1.01 -10.94 -12.99
CA GLN A 23 2.19 -10.65 -12.16
C GLN A 23 3.19 -9.70 -12.81
N GLY A 24 2.85 -9.19 -13.99
CA GLY A 24 3.69 -8.30 -14.77
C GLY A 24 4.15 -7.07 -13.98
N TYR A 25 5.31 -6.56 -14.37
CA TYR A 25 5.93 -5.42 -13.72
C TYR A 25 5.00 -4.19 -13.72
N ALA A 26 4.26 -3.98 -14.82
CA ALA A 26 3.28 -2.90 -14.96
C ALA A 26 2.13 -2.98 -13.94
N VAL A 27 1.61 -4.20 -13.66
CA VAL A 27 0.51 -4.41 -12.68
C VAL A 27 0.98 -4.10 -11.26
N ARG A 28 2.20 -4.54 -10.91
CA ARG A 28 2.80 -4.25 -9.59
C ARG A 28 2.99 -2.76 -9.39
N LEU A 29 3.51 -2.09 -10.41
CA LEU A 29 3.79 -0.66 -10.39
C LEU A 29 2.51 0.18 -10.32
N SER A 30 1.50 -0.13 -11.14
CA SER A 30 0.22 0.59 -11.11
C SER A 30 -0.48 0.44 -9.76
N THR A 31 -0.46 -0.77 -9.19
CA THR A 31 -1.02 -1.05 -7.87
C THR A 31 -0.28 -0.29 -6.77
N TYR A 32 1.05 -0.21 -6.84
CA TYR A 32 1.86 0.56 -5.90
C TYR A 32 1.50 2.06 -5.95
N ILE A 33 1.44 2.62 -7.17
CA ILE A 33 1.10 4.02 -7.42
C ILE A 33 -0.30 4.34 -6.90
N ALA A 34 -1.29 3.51 -7.22
CA ALA A 34 -2.67 3.72 -6.76
C ALA A 34 -2.74 3.74 -5.24
N ASN A 35 -2.05 2.82 -4.56
CA ASN A 35 -1.99 2.78 -3.10
C ASN A 35 -1.28 4.00 -2.50
N LEU A 36 -0.21 4.48 -3.13
CA LEU A 36 0.48 5.71 -2.70
C LEU A 36 -0.46 6.92 -2.79
N CYS A 37 -1.17 7.08 -3.90
CA CYS A 37 -2.15 8.16 -4.08
C CYS A 37 -3.27 8.08 -3.04
N LEU A 38 -3.75 6.88 -2.71
CA LEU A 38 -4.76 6.67 -1.67
C LEU A 38 -4.25 7.07 -0.27
N VAL A 39 -2.97 6.78 0.07
CA VAL A 39 -2.37 7.25 1.34
C VAL A 39 -2.40 8.77 1.43
N ILE A 40 -1.99 9.44 0.36
CA ILE A 40 -1.96 10.91 0.30
C ILE A 40 -3.39 11.44 0.47
N LEU A 41 -4.35 10.91 -0.29
CA LEU A 41 -5.76 11.31 -0.19
C LEU A 41 -6.31 11.10 1.23
N MET A 42 -6.04 9.97 1.88
CA MET A 42 -6.48 9.74 3.27
C MET A 42 -5.82 10.69 4.26
N THR A 43 -4.55 11.01 4.06
CA THR A 43 -3.78 11.91 4.92
C THR A 43 -4.33 13.33 4.85
N TRP A 44 -4.72 13.80 3.66
CA TRP A 44 -5.18 15.17 3.42
C TRP A 44 -6.70 15.35 3.37
N SER A 45 -7.47 14.25 3.33
CA SER A 45 -8.94 14.28 3.41
C SER A 45 -9.42 14.91 4.72
N GLN A 46 -10.34 15.87 4.62
CA GLN A 46 -11.01 16.48 5.78
C GLN A 46 -12.30 15.75 6.19
N GLY A 47 -12.77 14.80 5.39
CA GLY A 47 -14.01 14.07 5.62
C GLY A 47 -13.85 12.79 6.43
N ASN A 48 -14.98 12.13 6.69
CA ASN A 48 -15.01 10.77 7.23
C ASN A 48 -14.39 9.81 6.20
N ILE A 49 -13.34 9.09 6.59
CA ILE A 49 -12.59 8.16 5.73
C ILE A 49 -12.98 6.69 5.94
N ASN A 50 -14.00 6.41 6.77
CA ASN A 50 -14.41 5.05 7.13
C ASN A 50 -14.69 4.17 5.90
N SER A 51 -15.48 4.66 4.96
CA SER A 51 -15.82 3.90 3.75
C SER A 51 -14.59 3.55 2.92
N SER A 52 -13.67 4.50 2.75
CA SER A 52 -12.43 4.26 2.02
C SER A 52 -11.56 3.22 2.72
N VAL A 53 -11.34 3.36 4.03
CA VAL A 53 -10.55 2.40 4.82
C VAL A 53 -11.17 1.00 4.78
N HIS A 54 -12.51 0.91 4.85
CA HIS A 54 -13.21 -0.38 4.80
C HIS A 54 -13.06 -1.06 3.44
N VAL A 55 -13.22 -0.33 2.32
CA VAL A 55 -13.02 -0.87 0.97
C VAL A 55 -11.60 -1.42 0.80
N ILE A 56 -10.60 -0.71 1.32
CA ILE A 56 -9.19 -1.13 1.25
C ILE A 56 -8.92 -2.38 2.08
N LEU A 57 -9.43 -2.43 3.31
CA LEU A 57 -9.34 -3.62 4.15
C LEU A 57 -9.99 -4.80 3.43
N MET A 58 -11.22 -4.62 2.92
CA MET A 58 -11.93 -5.66 2.18
C MET A 58 -11.13 -6.16 0.98
N GLN A 59 -10.53 -5.26 0.19
CA GLN A 59 -9.66 -5.63 -0.93
C GLN A 59 -8.48 -6.50 -0.48
N ALA A 60 -7.76 -6.10 0.57
CA ALA A 60 -6.63 -6.87 1.09
C ALA A 60 -7.09 -8.26 1.59
N TYR A 61 -8.23 -8.32 2.29
CA TYR A 61 -8.79 -9.57 2.79
C TYR A 61 -9.30 -10.49 1.69
N THR A 62 -9.91 -9.97 0.63
CA THR A 62 -10.30 -10.78 -0.53
C THR A 62 -9.07 -11.44 -1.17
N ILE A 63 -7.95 -10.71 -1.28
CA ILE A 63 -6.70 -11.26 -1.79
C ILE A 63 -6.18 -12.37 -0.86
N PHE A 64 -6.19 -12.17 0.46
CA PHE A 64 -5.77 -13.23 1.40
C PHE A 64 -6.66 -14.46 1.34
N ILE A 65 -7.98 -14.29 1.26
CA ILE A 65 -8.92 -15.41 1.17
C ILE A 65 -8.68 -16.17 -0.13
N ALA A 66 -8.56 -15.47 -1.25
CA ALA A 66 -8.28 -16.10 -2.55
C ALA A 66 -6.94 -16.86 -2.52
N ALA A 67 -5.89 -16.25 -1.96
CA ALA A 67 -4.60 -16.91 -1.79
C ALA A 67 -4.70 -18.14 -0.88
N SER A 68 -5.43 -18.04 0.23
CA SER A 68 -5.60 -19.15 1.19
C SER A 68 -6.38 -20.32 0.55
N VAL A 69 -7.44 -20.05 -0.21
CA VAL A 69 -8.20 -21.08 -0.94
C VAL A 69 -7.31 -21.77 -1.98
N SER A 70 -6.52 -21.00 -2.74
CA SER A 70 -5.58 -21.54 -3.73
C SER A 70 -4.45 -22.36 -3.09
N LEU A 71 -3.98 -21.92 -1.92
CA LEU A 71 -2.98 -22.61 -1.11
C LEU A 71 -3.51 -23.93 -0.56
N SER A 72 -4.72 -23.95 0.01
CA SER A 72 -5.40 -25.17 0.48
C SER A 72 -5.64 -26.19 -0.65
N ARG A 73 -5.80 -25.72 -1.89
CA ARG A 73 -5.93 -26.58 -3.08
C ARG A 73 -4.60 -27.04 -3.66
N LYS A 74 -3.46 -26.66 -3.06
CA LYS A 74 -2.10 -26.92 -3.57
C LYS A 74 -1.90 -26.46 -5.02
N LYS A 75 -2.56 -25.36 -5.40
CA LYS A 75 -2.50 -24.75 -6.75
C LYS A 75 -1.72 -23.43 -6.77
N LEU A 76 -1.29 -22.93 -5.61
CA LEU A 76 -0.58 -21.66 -5.51
C LEU A 76 0.92 -21.88 -5.71
N SER A 77 1.53 -21.11 -6.62
CA SER A 77 2.98 -21.09 -6.79
C SER A 77 3.67 -20.27 -5.69
N ILE A 78 4.97 -20.52 -5.45
CA ILE A 78 5.79 -19.70 -4.55
C ILE A 78 5.97 -18.29 -5.11
N ALA A 79 6.04 -18.15 -6.44
CA ALA A 79 6.02 -16.84 -7.09
C ALA A 79 4.71 -16.10 -6.81
N ASP A 80 3.56 -16.80 -6.88
CA ASP A 80 2.24 -16.23 -6.55
C ASP A 80 2.16 -15.81 -5.08
N ALA A 81 2.67 -16.63 -4.16
CA ALA A 81 2.66 -16.31 -2.73
C ALA A 81 3.48 -15.05 -2.43
N HIS A 82 4.67 -14.92 -3.03
CA HIS A 82 5.47 -13.69 -2.92
C HIS A 82 4.80 -12.49 -3.59
N PHE A 83 4.08 -12.69 -4.69
CA PHE A 83 3.35 -11.64 -5.38
C PHE A 83 2.16 -11.14 -4.54
N VAL A 84 1.34 -12.05 -4.02
CA VAL A 84 0.23 -11.75 -3.09
C VAL A 84 0.75 -10.96 -1.89
N PHE A 85 1.86 -11.41 -1.31
CA PHE A 85 2.48 -10.70 -0.20
C PHE A 85 2.95 -9.30 -0.61
N SER A 86 3.62 -9.18 -1.76
CA SER A 86 4.13 -7.89 -2.24
C SER A 86 3.04 -6.88 -2.58
N ILE A 87 1.87 -7.34 -3.06
CA ILE A 87 0.73 -6.45 -3.35
C ILE A 87 0.00 -6.05 -2.07
N THR A 88 -0.10 -6.97 -1.11
CA THR A 88 -0.78 -6.69 0.16
C THR A 88 0.06 -5.80 1.07
N ILE A 89 1.41 -5.88 1.03
CA ILE A 89 2.30 -4.86 1.57
C ILE A 89 2.36 -3.67 0.61
N SER A 90 1.34 -2.83 0.69
CA SER A 90 1.29 -1.53 0.03
C SER A 90 1.70 -0.42 1.00
N PRO A 91 2.13 0.76 0.51
CA PRO A 91 2.35 1.92 1.36
C PRO A 91 1.15 2.25 2.27
N LEU A 92 -0.05 1.90 1.80
CA LEU A 92 -1.32 2.14 2.47
C LEU A 92 -1.58 1.17 3.63
N SER A 93 -1.40 -0.13 3.40
CA SER A 93 -1.53 -1.11 4.47
C SER A 93 -0.46 -0.91 5.55
N LEU A 94 0.76 -0.53 5.15
CA LEU A 94 1.81 -0.11 6.08
C LEU A 94 1.42 1.13 6.90
N TYR A 95 0.80 2.14 6.26
CA TYR A 95 0.31 3.32 6.96
C TYR A 95 -0.80 2.98 7.98
N LEU A 96 -1.71 2.06 7.65
CA LEU A 96 -2.74 1.57 8.57
C LEU A 96 -2.10 0.86 9.76
N VAL A 97 -1.23 -0.14 9.52
CA VAL A 97 -0.54 -0.90 10.57
C VAL A 97 0.30 0.02 11.46
N TYR A 98 1.05 0.95 10.87
CA TYR A 98 1.82 1.94 11.62
C TYR A 98 0.93 2.83 12.49
N SER A 99 -0.20 3.26 11.95
CA SER A 99 -1.17 4.07 12.69
C SER A 99 -1.80 3.27 13.84
N THR A 100 -2.09 1.98 13.65
CA THR A 100 -2.60 1.07 14.68
C THR A 100 -1.55 0.83 15.76
N PHE A 101 -0.29 0.61 15.37
CA PHE A 101 0.81 0.45 16.31
C PHE A 101 1.02 1.70 17.17
N ARG A 102 0.97 2.90 16.57
CA ARG A 102 1.00 4.16 17.32
C ARG A 102 -0.20 4.30 18.26
N LEU A 103 -1.39 3.84 17.86
CA LEU A 103 -2.55 3.80 18.73
C LEU A 103 -2.33 2.87 19.94
N MET A 104 -1.77 1.67 19.74
CA MET A 104 -1.42 0.75 20.83
C MET A 104 -0.41 1.36 21.80
N MET A 105 0.55 2.13 21.28
CA MET A 105 1.51 2.93 22.05
C MET A 105 0.89 4.18 22.71
N ARG A 106 -0.44 4.34 22.68
CA ARG A 106 -1.18 5.51 23.18
C ARG A 106 -0.74 6.85 22.58
N LYS A 107 -0.12 6.83 21.39
CA LYS A 107 0.28 8.05 20.68
C LYS A 107 -0.87 8.54 19.78
N PRO A 108 -1.11 9.87 19.73
CA PRO A 108 -2.17 10.41 18.89
C PRO A 108 -1.84 10.20 17.40
N THR A 109 -2.84 9.78 16.63
CA THR A 109 -2.74 9.63 15.17
C THR A 109 -3.86 10.39 14.47
N THR A 110 -3.52 11.04 13.37
CA THR A 110 -4.48 11.81 12.56
C THR A 110 -5.56 10.90 11.97
N LEU A 111 -5.18 9.67 11.56
CA LEU A 111 -6.07 8.64 11.03
C LEU A 111 -7.17 8.27 12.06
N TYR A 112 -6.80 7.77 13.24
CA TYR A 112 -7.80 7.33 14.23
C TYR A 112 -8.59 8.48 14.85
N ARG A 113 -8.12 9.73 14.78
CA ARG A 113 -8.96 10.88 15.13
C ARG A 113 -10.14 11.04 14.18
N ARG A 114 -9.97 10.70 12.89
CA ARG A 114 -10.97 10.84 11.82
C ARG A 114 -11.90 9.65 11.65
N LEU A 115 -11.54 8.46 12.15
CA LEU A 115 -12.36 7.25 12.01
C LEU A 115 -13.65 7.21 12.85
N GLY A 116 -13.84 8.17 13.77
CA GLY A 116 -15.05 8.23 14.61
C GLY A 116 -15.28 6.93 15.40
N GLU A 117 -16.41 6.26 15.17
CA GLU A 117 -16.76 5.01 15.86
C GLU A 117 -16.06 3.77 15.29
N SER A 118 -15.55 3.80 14.05
CA SER A 118 -14.94 2.63 13.39
C SER A 118 -13.48 2.36 13.83
N LYS A 119 -12.99 3.09 14.82
CA LYS A 119 -11.60 2.99 15.31
C LYS A 119 -11.27 1.57 15.77
N THR A 120 -12.11 1.00 16.63
CA THR A 120 -11.86 -0.33 17.20
C THR A 120 -11.84 -1.38 16.09
N TRP A 121 -12.79 -1.31 15.16
CA TRP A 121 -12.86 -2.28 14.07
C TRP A 121 -11.63 -2.20 13.17
N THR A 122 -11.24 -0.99 12.76
CA THR A 122 -10.06 -0.79 11.92
C THR A 122 -8.77 -1.24 12.62
N ALA A 123 -8.66 -1.03 13.93
CA ALA A 123 -7.51 -1.52 14.70
C ALA A 123 -7.44 -3.06 14.72
N ILE A 124 -8.56 -3.74 14.94
CA ILE A 124 -8.60 -5.21 14.93
C ILE A 124 -8.22 -5.75 13.55
N TRP A 125 -8.86 -5.26 12.49
CA TRP A 125 -8.57 -5.70 11.13
C TRP A 125 -7.13 -5.36 10.70
N SER A 126 -6.63 -4.16 11.00
CA SER A 126 -5.23 -3.83 10.68
C SER A 126 -4.23 -4.69 11.45
N THR A 127 -4.54 -5.11 12.67
CA THR A 127 -3.68 -6.00 13.46
C THR A 127 -3.74 -7.43 12.93
N LEU A 128 -4.93 -7.92 12.59
CA LEU A 128 -5.12 -9.24 11.99
C LEU A 128 -4.38 -9.34 10.64
N MET A 129 -4.38 -8.27 9.84
CA MET A 129 -3.59 -8.21 8.60
C MET A 129 -2.09 -8.42 8.85
N LEU A 130 -1.52 -7.79 9.89
CA LEU A 130 -0.12 -8.02 10.29
C LEU A 130 0.12 -9.48 10.67
N VAL A 131 -0.79 -10.10 11.43
CA VAL A 131 -0.69 -11.51 11.81
C VAL A 131 -0.71 -12.41 10.57
N ILE A 132 -1.62 -12.16 9.63
CA ILE A 132 -1.70 -12.91 8.37
C ILE A 132 -0.42 -12.77 7.56
N TRP A 133 0.18 -11.57 7.49
CA TRP A 133 1.48 -11.38 6.84
C TRP A 133 2.58 -12.23 7.46
N ILE A 134 2.67 -12.26 8.78
CA ILE A 134 3.66 -13.06 9.50
C ILE A 134 3.42 -14.55 9.21
N VAL A 135 2.17 -15.02 9.28
CA VAL A 135 1.81 -16.42 8.98
C VAL A 135 2.17 -16.78 7.54
N LEU A 136 1.86 -15.93 6.57
CA LEU A 136 2.16 -16.17 5.15
C LEU A 136 3.68 -16.25 4.90
N GLU A 137 4.46 -15.36 5.51
CA GLU A 137 5.94 -15.43 5.44
C GLU A 137 6.49 -16.69 6.11
N CYS A 138 5.98 -17.05 7.29
CA CYS A 138 6.34 -18.29 7.96
C CYS A 138 6.00 -19.51 7.10
N MET A 139 4.86 -19.52 6.39
CA MET A 139 4.49 -20.60 5.49
C MET A 139 5.41 -20.70 4.27
N ILE A 140 5.77 -19.56 3.67
CA ILE A 140 6.74 -19.51 2.56
C ILE A 140 8.11 -20.04 3.00
N TYR A 141 8.52 -19.75 4.24
CA TYR A 141 9.80 -20.18 4.79
C TYR A 141 9.82 -21.64 5.28
N ALA A 142 8.84 -22.04 6.09
CA ALA A 142 8.89 -23.25 6.92
C ALA A 142 8.16 -24.46 6.30
N THR A 143 7.09 -24.26 5.54
CA THR A 143 6.21 -25.37 5.10
C THR A 143 6.26 -25.62 3.58
N ARG A 144 7.42 -25.40 2.97
CA ARG A 144 7.59 -25.48 1.51
C ARG A 144 7.22 -26.85 0.91
N GLY A 145 7.73 -27.93 1.50
CA GLY A 145 7.54 -29.29 1.00
C GLY A 145 6.20 -29.95 1.33
N TYR A 146 5.27 -29.22 1.96
CA TYR A 146 3.90 -29.68 2.25
C TYR A 146 2.83 -28.80 1.58
N VAL A 147 3.15 -27.52 1.38
CA VAL A 147 2.24 -26.50 0.85
C VAL A 147 2.49 -26.23 -0.64
N PHE A 148 3.73 -26.37 -1.10
CA PHE A 148 4.16 -26.08 -2.48
C PHE A 148 4.72 -27.34 -3.16
N ASP A 149 4.02 -28.47 -3.02
CA ASP A 149 4.46 -29.81 -3.45
C ASP A 149 4.79 -29.94 -4.96
N ARG A 150 4.38 -28.96 -5.79
CA ARG A 150 4.60 -28.97 -7.25
C ARG A 150 5.88 -28.25 -7.68
N GLU A 151 6.62 -27.61 -6.79
CA GLU A 151 7.79 -26.82 -7.14
C GLU A 151 9.12 -27.50 -6.79
N THR A 152 10.07 -27.47 -7.72
CA THR A 152 11.40 -28.11 -7.62
C THR A 152 12.41 -27.35 -6.79
N CYS A 153 12.00 -26.29 -6.10
CA CYS A 153 12.91 -25.46 -5.36
C CYS A 153 13.26 -26.05 -3.99
N THR A 154 14.38 -26.76 -3.91
CA THR A 154 14.75 -27.55 -2.73
C THR A 154 15.50 -26.78 -1.64
N ILE A 155 16.00 -25.56 -1.89
CA ILE A 155 16.87 -24.84 -0.94
C ILE A 155 16.42 -23.37 -0.81
N VAL A 156 15.73 -23.02 0.29
CA VAL A 156 15.62 -21.62 0.75
C VAL A 156 16.59 -21.44 1.90
N THR A 157 17.67 -20.68 1.68
CA THR A 157 18.48 -20.21 2.80
C THR A 157 17.91 -18.89 3.32
N PHE A 158 17.92 -18.67 4.64
CA PHE A 158 17.52 -17.39 5.24
C PHE A 158 18.20 -16.19 4.55
N LYS A 159 19.48 -16.36 4.17
CA LYS A 159 20.25 -15.36 3.41
C LYS A 159 19.68 -15.10 2.01
N GLY A 160 19.31 -16.15 1.27
CA GLY A 160 18.70 -16.03 -0.06
C GLY A 160 17.32 -15.35 -0.03
N TRP A 161 16.48 -15.70 0.95
CA TRP A 161 15.21 -15.02 1.20
C TRP A 161 15.43 -13.55 1.55
N LEU A 162 16.29 -13.25 2.53
CA LEU A 162 16.55 -11.87 2.97
C LEU A 162 17.09 -11.01 1.82
N PHE A 163 18.01 -11.57 1.02
CA PHE A 163 18.57 -10.90 -0.14
C PHE A 163 17.51 -10.64 -1.22
N TYR A 164 16.67 -11.64 -1.55
CA TYR A 164 15.55 -11.45 -2.47
C TYR A 164 14.59 -10.35 -2.00
N ARG A 165 14.32 -10.28 -0.70
CA ARG A 165 13.44 -9.28 -0.10
C ARG A 165 14.03 -7.88 -0.16
N LEU A 166 15.30 -7.74 0.19
CA LEU A 166 16.02 -6.48 0.07
C LEU A 166 16.12 -6.02 -1.38
N ALA A 167 16.41 -6.94 -2.30
CA ALA A 167 16.46 -6.65 -3.74
C ALA A 167 15.07 -6.22 -4.27
N ALA A 168 14.01 -6.96 -3.94
CA ALA A 168 12.65 -6.62 -4.36
C ALA A 168 12.20 -5.26 -3.78
N ALA A 169 12.56 -4.96 -2.53
CA ALA A 169 12.28 -3.67 -1.90
C ALA A 169 13.07 -2.54 -2.56
N ALA A 170 14.37 -2.74 -2.82
CA ALA A 170 15.24 -1.75 -3.48
C ALA A 170 14.78 -1.45 -4.90
N VAL A 171 14.40 -2.50 -5.66
CA VAL A 171 13.80 -2.35 -6.99
C VAL A 171 12.51 -1.53 -6.88
N SER A 172 11.59 -1.91 -6.00
CA SER A 172 10.33 -1.18 -5.81
C SER A 172 10.55 0.30 -5.44
N PHE A 173 11.54 0.59 -4.59
CA PHE A 173 11.91 1.95 -4.22
C PHE A 173 12.49 2.74 -5.40
N ASN A 174 13.35 2.12 -6.20
CA ASN A 174 13.93 2.75 -7.39
C ASN A 174 12.85 3.16 -8.39
N TYR A 175 11.89 2.27 -8.66
CA TYR A 175 10.77 2.62 -9.53
C TYR A 175 9.85 3.68 -8.94
N ALA A 176 9.64 3.68 -7.62
CA ALA A 176 8.90 4.76 -6.94
C ALA A 176 9.59 6.12 -7.14
N LEU A 177 10.93 6.18 -7.08
CA LEU A 177 11.69 7.43 -7.31
C LEU A 177 11.46 8.03 -8.69
N PHE A 178 11.30 7.21 -9.73
CA PHE A 178 11.02 7.71 -11.09
C PHE A 178 9.54 8.08 -11.30
N PHE A 179 8.62 7.31 -10.73
CA PHE A 179 7.19 7.50 -10.95
C PHE A 179 6.59 8.63 -10.10
N VAL A 180 7.08 8.86 -8.89
CA VAL A 180 6.57 9.94 -8.02
C VAL A 180 6.70 11.32 -8.69
N PRO A 181 7.85 11.70 -9.29
CA PRO A 181 7.96 12.95 -10.05
C PRO A 181 6.97 13.04 -11.22
N VAL A 182 6.80 11.96 -11.98
CA VAL A 182 5.85 11.91 -13.12
C VAL A 182 4.41 12.11 -12.65
N LEU A 183 4.03 11.49 -11.54
CA LEU A 183 2.71 11.67 -10.92
C LEU A 183 2.51 13.08 -10.39
N LEU A 184 3.52 13.66 -9.73
CA LEU A 184 3.47 15.04 -9.27
C LEU A 184 3.31 16.00 -10.45
N PHE A 185 4.02 15.75 -11.55
CA PHE A 185 3.90 16.53 -12.78
C PHE A 185 2.51 16.39 -13.41
N MET A 186 1.99 15.17 -13.53
CA MET A 186 0.62 14.93 -14.02
C MET A 186 -0.44 15.59 -13.13
N TYR A 187 -0.27 15.50 -11.81
CA TYR A 187 -1.17 16.15 -10.87
C TYR A 187 -1.13 17.66 -11.02
N LEU A 188 0.07 18.24 -11.17
CA LEU A 188 0.24 19.67 -11.41
C LEU A 188 -0.45 20.10 -12.71
N LEU A 189 -0.28 19.35 -13.80
CA LEU A 189 -1.01 19.59 -15.06
C LEU A 189 -2.53 19.47 -14.91
N TYR A 190 -3.00 18.44 -14.20
CA TYR A 190 -4.42 18.24 -13.94
C TYR A 190 -5.00 19.38 -13.10
N SER A 191 -4.32 19.79 -12.04
CA SER A 191 -4.70 20.93 -11.20
C SER A 191 -4.72 22.22 -12.00
N LEU A 192 -3.74 22.48 -12.85
CA LEU A 192 -3.74 23.64 -13.75
C LEU A 192 -4.95 23.62 -14.70
N ARG A 193 -5.27 22.45 -15.27
CA ARG A 193 -6.41 22.29 -16.20
C ARG A 193 -7.77 22.47 -15.51
N HIS A 194 -7.93 21.93 -14.31
CA HIS A 194 -9.18 21.96 -13.55
C HIS A 194 -9.18 23.00 -12.42
N CYS A 195 -8.25 23.95 -12.43
CA CYS A 195 -8.12 24.98 -11.40
C CYS A 195 -9.42 25.75 -11.18
N LYS A 196 -10.16 26.04 -12.27
CA LYS A 196 -11.46 26.73 -12.21
C LYS A 196 -12.57 25.87 -11.59
N ASP A 197 -12.53 24.55 -11.78
CA ASP A 197 -13.54 23.63 -11.22
C ASP A 197 -13.27 23.39 -9.74
N ILE A 198 -12.00 23.17 -9.38
CA ILE A 198 -11.54 23.07 -7.99
C ILE A 198 -11.87 24.36 -7.23
N TYR A 199 -11.65 25.52 -7.86
CA TYR A 199 -12.01 26.81 -7.28
C TYR A 199 -13.53 26.97 -7.09
N ARG A 200 -14.34 26.56 -8.07
CA ARG A 200 -15.80 26.61 -7.97
C ARG A 200 -16.33 25.72 -6.86
N GLU A 201 -15.81 24.49 -6.73
CA GLU A 201 -16.22 23.55 -5.69
C GLU A 201 -15.75 24.04 -4.31
N TYR A 202 -14.53 24.57 -4.19
CA TYR A 202 -14.05 25.24 -2.98
C TYR A 202 -14.94 26.40 -2.56
N LYS A 203 -15.34 27.26 -3.51
CA LYS A 203 -16.25 28.39 -3.27
C LYS A 203 -17.66 27.92 -2.86
N ARG A 204 -18.13 26.82 -3.43
CA ARG A 204 -19.42 26.18 -3.08
C ARG A 204 -19.39 25.61 -1.66
N CYS A 205 -18.27 25.03 -1.25
CA CYS A 205 -18.04 24.55 0.10
C CYS A 205 -17.83 25.70 1.10
N GLN A 206 -17.17 26.81 0.74
CA GLN A 206 -17.00 27.99 1.60
C GLN A 206 -18.33 28.59 2.08
N GLY A 207 -19.40 28.49 1.30
CA GLY A 207 -20.74 28.92 1.73
C GLY A 207 -21.35 28.09 2.88
N LYS A 208 -20.78 26.92 3.19
CA LYS A 208 -21.24 26.00 4.25
C LYS A 208 -20.26 25.87 5.42
N VAL A 209 -19.10 26.53 5.40
CA VAL A 209 -18.10 26.39 6.47
C VAL A 209 -18.36 27.42 7.57
N VAL A 210 -18.60 26.94 8.79
CA VAL A 210 -18.66 27.76 10.01
C VAL A 210 -17.37 28.59 10.11
N LYS A 211 -17.52 29.92 10.20
CA LYS A 211 -16.40 30.86 10.37
C LYS A 211 -15.63 30.51 11.65
N TRP A 212 -14.39 30.04 11.50
CA TRP A 212 -13.49 29.78 12.62
C TRP A 212 -13.15 31.10 13.33
N ARG A 213 -13.73 31.33 14.52
CA ARG A 213 -13.37 32.42 15.44
C ARG A 213 -12.08 32.06 16.19
N PHE A 214 -10.93 32.05 15.52
CA PHE A 214 -9.64 32.07 16.24
C PHE A 214 -8.62 32.98 15.52
N PRO A 215 -7.96 33.89 16.26
CA PRO A 215 -7.20 35.01 15.68
C PRO A 215 -5.88 34.62 15.00
N PHE A 216 -5.39 33.38 15.19
CA PHE A 216 -4.11 32.92 14.64
C PHE A 216 -4.19 32.34 13.21
N SER A 217 -5.38 32.23 12.61
CA SER A 217 -5.59 31.62 11.28
C SER A 217 -5.34 32.55 10.09
N ARG A 218 -5.02 33.84 10.31
CA ARG A 218 -4.71 34.79 9.23
C ARG A 218 -3.41 34.50 8.48
N ILE A 219 -2.46 33.78 9.09
CA ILE A 219 -1.14 33.53 8.47
C ILE A 219 -1.22 32.44 7.37
N LEU A 220 -2.26 31.62 7.35
CA LEU A 220 -2.50 30.61 6.31
C LEU A 220 -3.50 31.04 5.23
N GLN A 221 -4.00 32.28 5.30
CA GLN A 221 -4.73 32.90 4.19
C GLN A 221 -3.74 33.66 3.32
N ILE A 222 -2.89 32.93 2.58
CA ILE A 222 -2.16 33.54 1.46
C ILE A 222 -3.24 33.92 0.42
N PRO A 223 -3.50 35.21 0.15
CA PRO A 223 -4.38 35.59 -0.91
C PRO A 223 -3.63 35.30 -2.21
N TRP A 224 -4.12 34.35 -3.00
CA TRP A 224 -3.64 34.10 -4.37
C TRP A 224 -4.09 35.23 -5.32
N SER A 225 -3.88 36.49 -4.95
CA SER A 225 -4.13 37.67 -5.78
C SER A 225 -3.05 37.91 -6.83
N PHE A 226 -2.04 37.03 -6.96
CA PHE A 226 -0.89 37.21 -7.86
C PHE A 226 -0.98 36.51 -9.22
N LEU A 227 -2.09 35.86 -9.56
CA LEU A 227 -2.28 35.28 -10.90
C LEU A 227 -3.57 35.80 -11.52
N ARG A 228 -3.55 37.07 -11.92
CA ARG A 228 -4.48 37.62 -12.91
C ARG A 228 -3.63 38.02 -14.12
N PRO A 229 -3.62 37.26 -15.23
CA PRO A 229 -3.13 37.79 -16.49
C PRO A 229 -4.10 38.90 -16.90
N SER A 230 -3.55 40.10 -17.06
CA SER A 230 -4.17 41.24 -17.74
C SER A 230 -4.62 40.87 -19.14
#